data_AF-A0A2P2D4Q8-F1
#
_entry.id   AF-A0A2P2D4Q8-F1
#
_cell.length_a   1.000
_cell.length_b   1.000
_cell.length_c   1.000
_cell.angle_alpha   90.00
_cell.angle_beta   90.00
_cell.angle_gamma   90.00
#
_symmetry.space_group_name_H-M   'P 1'
#
loop_
_entity.id
_entity.type
_entity.pdbx_description
1 polymer ?
#
loop_
_entity_poly.entity_id
_entity_poly.type
_entity_poly.pdbx_seq_one_letter_code
_entity_poly.pdbx_strand_id
1 'polypeptide(L)'
;MKSRPSFEKIKTIAEFESYYWYREELQDICLALQISAKGAKAELEERLRSFLTLGREKFLKKENSSKSSSSVRRKNKSEKEITLKSKIIPEGIRFDSKFREFCREYYDLKKFNFTKAMAEAVRDAEKIGNLKLSVKDLLKVYENPPKEERPDDRVLRWNRFVKDFHSNPKTSPLKNKLNIAAFLWGKVRDRAGSKKFDPSLLEEFAKEIQILEAKSNK
;
A
#
# COMPACT_ATOMS: atom_id res chain seq x y z
N MET A 1 6.72 12.50 21.21
CA MET A 1 6.92 13.79 20.51
C MET A 1 7.66 13.51 19.21
N LYS A 2 7.13 13.97 18.06
CA LYS A 2 7.72 13.70 16.74
C LYS A 2 9.01 14.52 16.57
N SER A 3 10.16 13.92 16.83
CA SER A 3 11.49 14.52 16.55
C SER A 3 11.82 14.45 15.06
N ARG A 4 10.90 14.91 14.20
CA ARG A 4 11.02 14.83 12.74
C ARG A 4 11.10 16.26 12.17
N PRO A 5 12.07 16.56 11.29
CA PRO A 5 12.15 17.86 10.64
C PRO A 5 10.97 18.08 9.67
N SER A 6 10.67 19.35 9.40
CA SER A 6 9.76 19.72 8.29
C SER A 6 10.34 19.23 6.96
N PHE A 7 9.49 18.83 6.01
CA PHE A 7 9.93 18.35 4.70
C PHE A 7 10.83 19.36 3.98
N GLU A 8 10.59 20.65 4.15
CA GLU A 8 11.41 21.73 3.57
C GLU A 8 12.88 21.71 4.01
N LYS A 9 13.15 21.14 5.19
CA LYS A 9 14.51 21.02 5.74
C LYS A 9 15.22 19.77 5.22
N ILE A 10 14.48 18.81 4.65
CA ILE A 10 15.01 17.55 4.14
C ILE A 10 15.60 17.78 2.75
N LYS A 11 16.90 17.51 2.60
CA LYS A 11 17.63 17.75 1.34
C LYS A 11 17.97 16.48 0.58
N THR A 12 17.89 15.32 1.23
CA THR A 12 18.33 14.04 0.65
C THR A 12 17.24 12.97 0.73
N ILE A 13 17.29 12.03 -0.22
CA ILE A 13 16.38 10.87 -0.23
C ILE A 13 16.62 10.01 1.02
N ALA A 14 17.88 9.81 1.42
CA ALA A 14 18.22 9.00 2.59
C ALA A 14 17.60 9.57 3.88
N GLU A 15 17.66 10.89 4.05
CA GLU A 15 17.03 11.57 5.18
C GLU A 15 15.50 11.44 5.11
N PHE A 16 14.89 11.67 3.94
CA PHE A 16 13.45 11.48 3.74
C PHE A 16 13.00 10.06 4.11
N GLU A 17 13.76 9.05 3.69
CA GLU A 17 13.46 7.64 3.93
C GLU A 17 13.73 7.19 5.35
N SER A 18 14.58 7.89 6.10
CA SER A 18 14.87 7.57 7.50
C SER A 18 13.64 7.72 8.41
N TYR A 19 12.70 8.58 8.01
CA TYR A 19 11.46 8.86 8.72
C TYR A 19 10.28 8.05 8.16
N TYR A 20 9.32 7.75 9.03
CA TYR A 20 8.03 7.20 8.62
C TYR A 20 7.06 8.36 8.34
N TRP A 21 6.38 8.29 7.19
CA TRP A 21 5.35 9.25 6.81
C TRP A 21 4.00 8.56 6.65
N TYR A 22 2.94 9.19 7.15
CA TYR A 22 1.58 8.76 6.85
C TYR A 22 1.15 9.28 5.48
N ARG A 23 0.16 8.61 4.86
CA ARG A 23 -0.36 9.00 3.54
C ARG A 23 -0.85 10.44 3.53
N GLU A 24 -1.57 10.85 4.56
CA GLU A 24 -2.09 12.22 4.73
C GLU A 24 -0.94 13.23 4.82
N GLU A 25 0.09 12.93 5.61
CA GLU A 25 1.27 13.81 5.70
C GLU A 25 1.97 13.97 4.34
N LEU A 26 2.11 12.90 3.56
CA LEU A 26 2.67 12.98 2.21
C LEU A 26 1.76 13.79 1.27
N GLN A 27 0.45 13.65 1.43
CA GLN A 27 -0.54 14.39 0.65
C GLN A 27 -0.45 15.89 0.96
N ASP A 28 -0.34 16.27 2.23
CA ASP A 28 -0.18 17.65 2.68
C ASP A 28 1.13 18.26 2.17
N ILE A 29 2.23 17.51 2.19
CA ILE A 29 3.50 17.93 1.60
C ILE A 29 3.33 18.18 0.09
N CYS A 30 2.69 17.26 -0.65
CA CYS A 30 2.44 17.47 -2.07
C CYS A 30 1.59 18.72 -2.34
N LEU A 31 0.57 18.99 -1.51
CA LEU A 31 -0.25 20.19 -1.62
C LEU A 31 0.56 21.47 -1.35
N ALA A 32 1.39 21.48 -0.30
CA ALA A 32 2.27 22.60 0.03
C ALA A 32 3.28 22.90 -1.09
N LEU A 33 3.78 21.86 -1.78
CA LEU A 33 4.67 21.97 -2.93
C LEU A 33 3.95 22.31 -4.25
N GLN A 34 2.62 22.42 -4.23
CA GLN A 34 1.76 22.64 -5.41
C GLN A 34 1.93 21.58 -6.51
N ILE A 35 2.14 20.32 -6.13
CA ILE A 35 2.22 19.17 -7.05
C ILE A 35 1.00 18.25 -6.86
N SER A 36 0.84 17.24 -7.73
CA SER A 36 -0.29 16.32 -7.61
C SER A 36 -0.28 15.56 -6.28
N ALA A 37 -1.35 15.72 -5.49
CA ALA A 37 -1.57 15.03 -4.23
C ALA A 37 -2.47 13.78 -4.38
N LYS A 38 -2.74 13.34 -5.62
CA LYS A 38 -3.53 12.15 -5.91
C LYS A 38 -2.65 10.91 -5.86
N GLY A 39 -3.24 9.81 -5.39
CA GLY A 39 -2.63 8.48 -5.46
C GLY A 39 -2.61 7.71 -4.16
N ALA A 40 -2.04 6.51 -4.26
CA ALA A 40 -1.68 5.67 -3.12
C ALA A 40 -0.46 6.23 -2.38
N LYS A 41 -0.23 5.78 -1.15
CA LYS A 41 0.90 6.24 -0.32
C LYS A 41 2.25 6.15 -1.05
N ALA A 42 2.51 5.03 -1.71
CA ALA A 42 3.76 4.80 -2.41
C ALA A 42 3.94 5.70 -3.64
N GLU A 43 2.87 5.99 -4.37
CA GLU A 43 2.90 6.96 -5.47
C GLU A 43 3.26 8.36 -4.97
N LEU A 44 2.76 8.75 -3.80
CA LEU A 44 3.13 10.01 -3.14
C LEU A 44 4.60 10.00 -2.71
N GLU A 45 5.10 8.91 -2.10
CA GLU A 45 6.52 8.78 -1.74
C GLU A 45 7.44 8.82 -2.96
N GLU A 46 7.12 8.10 -4.04
CA GLU A 46 7.89 8.11 -5.29
C GLU A 46 7.89 9.49 -5.95
N ARG A 47 6.76 10.18 -5.90
CA ARG A 47 6.64 11.56 -6.39
C ARG A 47 7.57 12.50 -5.63
N LEU A 48 7.59 12.42 -4.30
CA LEU A 48 8.46 13.24 -3.47
C LEU A 48 9.94 12.87 -3.63
N ARG A 49 10.28 11.58 -3.80
CA ARG A 49 11.65 11.15 -4.17
C ARG A 49 12.09 11.76 -5.49
N SER A 50 11.22 11.70 -6.51
CA SER A 50 11.49 12.30 -7.81
C SER A 50 11.66 13.82 -7.71
N PHE A 51 10.85 14.48 -6.88
CA PHE A 51 10.98 15.91 -6.60
C PHE A 51 12.32 16.27 -5.96
N LEU A 52 12.75 15.53 -4.93
CA LEU A 52 14.05 15.72 -4.26
C LEU A 52 15.24 15.46 -5.21
N THR A 53 15.11 14.53 -6.15
CA THR A 53 16.18 14.17 -7.10
C THR A 53 16.30 15.17 -8.25
N LEU A 54 15.17 15.55 -8.86
CA LEU A 54 15.14 16.35 -10.09
C LEU A 54 15.16 17.86 -9.80
N GLY A 55 14.74 18.27 -8.60
CA GLY A 55 14.42 19.65 -8.27
C GLY A 55 13.08 20.10 -8.87
N ARG A 56 12.54 21.21 -8.34
CA ARG A 56 11.18 21.69 -8.63
C ARG A 56 10.91 21.88 -10.13
N GLU A 57 11.81 22.56 -10.83
CA GLU A 57 11.58 22.94 -12.24
C GLU A 57 11.55 21.75 -13.19
N LYS A 58 12.52 20.83 -13.09
CA LYS A 58 12.59 19.64 -13.95
C LYS A 58 11.45 18.67 -13.63
N PHE A 59 11.09 18.55 -12.36
CA PHE A 59 9.95 17.74 -11.93
C PHE A 59 8.64 18.23 -12.54
N LEU A 60 8.33 19.54 -12.44
CA LEU A 60 7.09 20.10 -12.98
C LEU A 60 7.01 19.98 -14.51
N LYS A 61 8.13 20.14 -15.24
CA LYS A 61 8.18 19.91 -16.69
C LYS A 61 7.82 18.45 -17.04
N LYS A 62 8.39 17.48 -16.31
CA LYS A 62 8.09 16.05 -16.49
C LYS A 62 6.62 15.75 -16.16
N GLU A 63 6.11 16.23 -15.03
CA GLU A 63 4.73 16.01 -14.63
C GLU A 63 3.74 16.58 -15.65
N ASN A 64 4.00 17.79 -16.16
CA ASN A 64 3.16 18.42 -17.17
C ASN A 64 3.17 17.69 -18.52
N SER A 65 4.31 17.13 -18.93
CA SER A 65 4.39 16.31 -20.16
C SER A 65 3.63 14.98 -20.04
N SER A 66 3.47 14.45 -18.83
CA SER A 66 2.76 13.18 -18.56
C SER A 66 1.24 13.32 -18.37
N LYS A 67 0.71 14.55 -18.28
CA LYS A 67 -0.74 14.82 -18.12
C LYS A 67 -1.60 14.46 -19.34
N SER A 68 -1.01 13.94 -20.42
CA SER A 68 -1.72 13.53 -21.64
C SER A 68 -2.47 12.19 -21.53
N SER A 69 -2.27 11.40 -20.45
CA SER A 69 -3.11 10.22 -20.22
C SER A 69 -4.45 10.67 -19.61
N SER A 70 -5.43 10.94 -20.48
CA SER A 70 -6.81 11.11 -20.06
C SER A 70 -7.24 9.86 -19.29
N SER A 71 -7.47 10.00 -17.98
CA SER A 71 -8.06 8.94 -17.16
C SER A 71 -9.37 8.55 -17.82
N VAL A 72 -9.42 7.39 -18.47
CA VAL A 72 -10.61 6.96 -19.19
C VAL A 72 -11.76 6.89 -18.18
N ARG A 73 -12.75 7.75 -18.38
CA ARG A 73 -13.85 7.92 -17.43
C ARG A 73 -14.68 6.63 -17.48
N ARG A 74 -14.60 5.81 -16.43
CA ARG A 74 -15.44 4.60 -16.31
C ARG A 74 -16.91 5.02 -16.46
N LYS A 75 -17.69 4.25 -17.24
CA LYS A 75 -19.14 4.48 -17.32
C LYS A 75 -19.76 4.15 -15.97
N ASN A 76 -20.66 5.00 -15.48
CA ASN A 76 -21.35 4.82 -14.19
C ASN A 76 -22.45 3.74 -14.19
N LYS A 77 -22.53 2.88 -15.22
CA LYS A 77 -23.68 1.98 -15.42
C LYS A 77 -23.23 0.53 -15.58
N SER A 78 -23.25 -0.23 -14.50
CA SER A 78 -23.10 -1.70 -14.49
C SER A 78 -24.45 -2.38 -14.22
N GLU A 79 -25.37 -2.24 -15.16
CA GLU A 79 -26.64 -2.99 -15.19
C GLU A 79 -26.56 -4.28 -16.01
N LYS A 80 -25.39 -4.61 -16.58
CA LYS A 80 -25.18 -5.85 -17.34
C LYS A 80 -24.71 -6.97 -16.43
N GLU A 81 -25.25 -8.17 -16.65
CA GLU A 81 -24.74 -9.41 -16.06
C GLU A 81 -23.23 -9.52 -16.32
N ILE A 82 -22.47 -9.86 -15.28
CA ILE A 82 -21.02 -9.99 -15.37
C ILE A 82 -20.73 -11.31 -16.08
N THR A 83 -19.97 -11.24 -17.18
CA THR A 83 -19.51 -12.42 -17.91
C THR A 83 -17.99 -12.47 -17.93
N LEU A 84 -17.40 -13.63 -18.23
CA LEU A 84 -15.95 -13.78 -18.37
C LEU A 84 -15.34 -12.83 -19.42
N LYS A 85 -16.11 -12.42 -20.44
CA LYS A 85 -15.68 -11.53 -21.52
C LYS A 85 -15.89 -10.06 -21.21
N SER A 86 -16.61 -9.74 -20.13
CA SER A 86 -16.90 -8.38 -19.72
C SER A 86 -15.62 -7.61 -19.41
N LYS A 87 -15.55 -6.36 -19.90
CA LYS A 87 -14.36 -5.51 -19.78
C LYS A 87 -14.42 -4.67 -18.52
N ILE A 88 -13.36 -4.68 -17.72
CA ILE A 88 -13.39 -4.09 -16.38
C ILE A 88 -13.53 -2.55 -16.40
N ILE A 89 -12.73 -1.88 -17.23
CA ILE A 89 -12.67 -0.40 -17.25
C ILE A 89 -13.83 0.22 -18.04
N PRO A 90 -14.11 -0.17 -19.31
CA PRO A 90 -15.15 0.46 -20.11
C PRO A 90 -16.58 0.16 -19.63
N GLU A 91 -16.81 -1.04 -19.08
CA GLU A 91 -18.13 -1.48 -18.60
C GLU A 91 -18.35 -1.16 -17.11
N GLY A 92 -17.34 -0.59 -16.45
CA GLY A 92 -17.46 -0.10 -15.08
C GLY A 92 -17.57 -1.18 -14.02
N ILE A 93 -17.03 -2.39 -14.28
CA ILE A 93 -16.99 -3.45 -13.26
C ILE A 93 -16.07 -2.98 -12.11
N ARG A 94 -16.59 -3.11 -10.89
CA ARG A 94 -15.87 -2.75 -9.66
C ARG A 94 -15.72 -3.98 -8.77
N PHE A 95 -14.78 -3.87 -7.82
CA PHE A 95 -14.64 -4.84 -6.73
C PHE A 95 -15.78 -4.70 -5.73
N ASP A 96 -17.01 -4.96 -6.17
CA ASP A 96 -18.24 -4.82 -5.41
C ASP A 96 -18.83 -6.17 -5.01
N SER A 97 -20.02 -6.16 -4.40
CA SER A 97 -20.72 -7.38 -4.03
C SER A 97 -21.04 -8.23 -5.25
N LYS A 98 -21.57 -7.63 -6.34
CA LYS A 98 -21.98 -8.34 -7.56
C LYS A 98 -20.82 -9.13 -8.17
N PHE A 99 -19.67 -8.49 -8.32
CA PHE A 99 -18.48 -9.17 -8.85
C PHE A 99 -17.99 -10.28 -7.92
N ARG A 100 -18.13 -10.10 -6.60
CA ARG A 100 -17.81 -11.15 -5.63
C ARG A 100 -18.75 -12.35 -5.76
N GLU A 101 -20.04 -12.16 -6.01
CA GLU A 101 -21.01 -13.25 -6.18
C GLU A 101 -20.71 -14.05 -7.44
N PHE A 102 -20.46 -13.35 -8.55
CA PHE A 102 -20.00 -13.98 -9.79
C PHE A 102 -18.77 -14.88 -9.56
N CYS A 103 -17.75 -14.39 -8.85
CA CYS A 103 -16.57 -15.21 -8.55
C CYS A 103 -16.86 -16.38 -7.60
N ARG A 104 -17.76 -16.22 -6.63
CA ARG A 104 -18.17 -17.33 -5.73
C ARG A 104 -18.85 -18.44 -6.52
N GLU A 105 -19.78 -18.07 -7.39
CA GLU A 105 -20.52 -19.02 -8.22
C GLU A 105 -19.61 -19.69 -9.25
N TYR A 106 -18.70 -18.93 -9.87
CA TYR A 106 -17.76 -19.46 -10.86
C TYR A 106 -16.77 -20.50 -10.28
N TYR A 107 -16.30 -20.30 -9.05
CA TYR A 107 -15.36 -21.22 -8.38
C TYR A 107 -16.02 -22.20 -7.41
N ASP A 108 -17.36 -22.16 -7.27
CA ASP A 108 -18.11 -22.90 -6.25
C ASP A 108 -17.54 -22.73 -4.82
N LEU A 109 -17.27 -21.47 -4.46
CA LEU A 109 -16.67 -21.11 -3.17
C LEU A 109 -17.69 -20.49 -2.22
N LYS A 110 -17.76 -21.01 -0.98
CA LYS A 110 -18.54 -20.41 0.11
C LYS A 110 -18.13 -18.95 0.40
N LYS A 111 -16.85 -18.62 0.21
CA LYS A 111 -16.31 -17.28 0.45
C LYS A 111 -15.24 -16.93 -0.57
N PHE A 112 -15.38 -15.77 -1.21
CA PHE A 112 -14.41 -15.23 -2.15
C PHE A 112 -13.84 -13.90 -1.63
N ASN A 113 -12.51 -13.78 -1.64
CA ASN A 113 -11.79 -12.55 -1.28
C ASN A 113 -11.00 -12.06 -2.50
N PHE A 114 -11.17 -10.79 -2.86
CA PHE A 114 -10.34 -10.16 -3.87
C PHE A 114 -8.89 -10.12 -3.40
N THR A 115 -7.95 -10.46 -4.27
CA THR A 115 -6.53 -10.42 -3.95
C THR A 115 -5.96 -9.05 -4.29
N LYS A 116 -4.87 -8.69 -3.59
CA LYS A 116 -4.10 -7.49 -3.88
C LYS A 116 -3.65 -7.45 -5.35
N ALA A 117 -3.20 -8.58 -5.89
CA ALA A 117 -2.78 -8.72 -7.28
C ALA A 117 -3.88 -8.35 -8.29
N MET A 118 -5.13 -8.77 -8.05
CA MET A 118 -6.26 -8.36 -8.89
C MET A 118 -6.46 -6.85 -8.88
N ALA A 119 -6.45 -6.23 -7.69
CA ALA A 119 -6.63 -4.79 -7.56
C ALA A 119 -5.50 -4.00 -8.23
N GLU A 120 -4.28 -4.52 -8.19
CA GLU A 120 -3.13 -3.96 -8.90
C GLU A 120 -3.25 -4.06 -10.42
N ALA A 121 -3.64 -5.22 -10.94
CA ALA A 121 -3.83 -5.41 -12.38
C ALA A 121 -4.85 -4.42 -12.97
N VAL A 122 -5.93 -4.11 -12.23
CA VAL A 122 -6.88 -3.07 -12.64
C VAL A 122 -6.24 -1.69 -12.63
N ARG A 123 -5.51 -1.33 -11.58
CA ARG A 123 -4.83 -0.02 -11.48
C ARG A 123 -3.80 0.20 -12.60
N ASP A 124 -3.02 -0.83 -12.93
CA ASP A 124 -2.04 -0.77 -14.03
C ASP A 124 -2.75 -0.59 -15.38
N ALA A 125 -3.83 -1.34 -15.60
CA ALA A 125 -4.63 -1.22 -16.82
C ALA A 125 -5.25 0.18 -16.94
N GLU A 126 -5.68 0.80 -15.85
CA GLU A 126 -6.16 2.19 -15.87
C GLU A 126 -5.06 3.19 -16.21
N LYS A 127 -3.87 3.02 -15.61
CA LYS A 127 -2.71 3.89 -15.83
C LYS A 127 -2.22 3.86 -17.28
N ILE A 128 -2.23 2.68 -17.90
CA ILE A 128 -1.77 2.47 -19.28
C ILE A 128 -2.93 2.72 -20.28
N GLY A 129 -4.16 2.89 -19.81
CA GLY A 129 -5.35 3.01 -20.67
C GLY A 129 -5.72 1.70 -21.37
N ASN A 130 -5.36 0.54 -20.80
CA ASN A 130 -5.70 -0.77 -21.34
C ASN A 130 -7.19 -1.10 -21.13
N LEU A 131 -8.01 -0.73 -22.09
CA LEU A 131 -9.45 -1.00 -22.10
C LEU A 131 -9.84 -2.46 -22.37
N LYS A 132 -8.86 -3.34 -22.62
CA LYS A 132 -9.11 -4.75 -22.97
C LYS A 132 -9.11 -5.69 -21.78
N LEU A 133 -8.72 -5.23 -20.58
CA LEU A 133 -8.69 -6.07 -19.38
C LEU A 133 -10.08 -6.66 -19.12
N SER A 134 -10.20 -7.98 -19.20
CA SER A 134 -11.45 -8.72 -19.00
C SER A 134 -11.53 -9.37 -17.63
N VAL A 135 -12.74 -9.80 -17.24
CA VAL A 135 -12.95 -10.63 -16.04
C VAL A 135 -12.08 -11.89 -16.10
N LYS A 136 -12.01 -12.58 -17.24
CA LYS A 136 -11.16 -13.77 -17.43
C LYS A 136 -9.68 -13.48 -17.13
N ASP A 137 -9.18 -12.32 -17.55
CA ASP A 137 -7.78 -11.95 -17.28
C ASP A 137 -7.54 -11.72 -15.78
N LEU A 138 -8.49 -11.10 -15.09
CA LEU A 138 -8.42 -10.96 -13.63
C LEU A 138 -8.47 -12.30 -12.89
N LEU A 139 -9.26 -13.25 -13.37
CA LEU A 139 -9.32 -14.59 -12.80
C LEU A 139 -8.00 -15.35 -12.99
N LYS A 140 -7.33 -15.20 -14.14
CA LYS A 140 -5.98 -15.74 -14.33
C LYS A 140 -4.97 -15.14 -13.35
N VAL A 141 -5.06 -13.83 -13.07
CA VAL A 141 -4.23 -13.16 -12.05
C VAL A 141 -4.57 -13.66 -10.64
N TYR A 142 -5.82 -14.03 -10.38
CA TYR A 142 -6.23 -14.65 -9.12
C TYR A 142 -5.62 -16.05 -8.94
N GLU A 143 -5.66 -16.88 -9.99
CA GLU A 143 -5.08 -18.23 -9.99
C GLU A 143 -3.55 -18.23 -9.94
N ASN A 144 -2.94 -17.29 -10.67
CA ASN A 144 -1.48 -17.15 -10.77
C ASN A 144 -1.07 -15.72 -10.40
N PRO A 145 -1.08 -15.39 -9.10
CA PRO A 145 -0.66 -14.08 -8.66
C PRO A 145 0.83 -13.87 -8.97
N PRO A 146 1.23 -12.70 -9.48
CA PRO A 146 2.63 -12.38 -9.69
C PRO A 146 3.41 -12.51 -8.36
N LYS A 147 4.56 -13.19 -8.41
CA LYS A 147 5.39 -13.48 -7.24
C LYS A 147 6.31 -12.32 -6.86
N GLU A 148 6.46 -11.33 -7.73
CA GLU A 148 7.38 -10.21 -7.53
C GLU A 148 6.80 -9.16 -6.57
N GLU A 149 7.60 -8.72 -5.61
CA GLU A 149 7.26 -7.63 -4.71
C GLU A 149 7.26 -6.30 -5.46
N ARG A 150 6.10 -5.65 -5.50
CA ARG A 150 5.96 -4.35 -6.17
C ARG A 150 6.55 -3.21 -5.32
N PRO A 151 6.87 -2.06 -5.92
CA PRO A 151 7.30 -0.87 -5.17
C PRO A 151 6.35 -0.48 -4.02
N ASP A 152 5.03 -0.65 -4.21
CA ASP A 152 4.00 -0.44 -3.18
C ASP A 152 4.25 -1.30 -1.92
N ASP A 153 4.73 -2.54 -2.07
CA ASP A 153 5.06 -3.42 -0.94
C ASP A 153 6.26 -2.91 -0.13
N ARG A 154 7.21 -2.25 -0.79
CA ARG A 154 8.41 -1.69 -0.13
C ARG A 154 8.06 -0.52 0.81
N VAL A 155 6.97 0.18 0.53
CA VAL A 155 6.51 1.37 1.28
C VAL A 155 5.62 1.02 2.47
N LEU A 156 5.01 -0.17 2.47
CA LEU A 156 4.14 -0.66 3.55
C LEU A 156 4.97 -1.20 4.72
N ARG A 157 5.79 -0.32 5.32
CA ARG A 157 6.75 -0.65 6.37
C ARG A 157 6.11 -1.30 7.60
N TRP A 158 4.90 -0.90 7.98
CA TRP A 158 4.11 -1.59 9.02
C TRP A 158 3.78 -3.04 8.63
N ASN A 159 3.25 -3.28 7.43
CA ASN A 159 2.89 -4.62 7.00
C ASN A 159 4.13 -5.53 6.93
N ARG A 160 5.26 -4.99 6.47
CA ARG A 160 6.55 -5.69 6.50
C ARG A 160 6.98 -5.99 7.93
N PHE A 161 6.92 -5.00 8.83
CA PHE A 161 7.25 -5.19 10.24
C PHE A 161 6.40 -6.30 10.88
N VAL A 162 5.09 -6.30 10.66
CA VAL A 162 4.20 -7.34 11.20
C VAL A 162 4.50 -8.71 10.59
N LYS A 163 4.77 -8.78 9.28
CA LYS A 163 5.15 -10.04 8.62
C LYS A 163 6.46 -10.59 9.18
N ASP A 164 7.48 -9.74 9.31
CA ASP A 164 8.79 -10.09 9.87
C ASP A 164 8.64 -10.50 11.34
N PHE A 165 7.84 -9.77 12.12
CA PHE A 165 7.50 -10.10 13.51
C PHE A 165 6.85 -11.47 13.60
N HIS A 166 5.82 -11.77 12.80
CA HIS A 166 5.10 -13.05 12.84
C HIS A 166 5.94 -14.23 12.31
N SER A 167 6.89 -13.98 11.43
CA SER A 167 7.76 -15.02 10.86
C SER A 167 8.89 -15.42 11.80
N ASN A 168 9.14 -14.64 12.86
CA ASN A 168 10.24 -14.89 13.77
C ASN A 168 9.90 -15.98 14.82
N PRO A 169 10.74 -17.01 15.01
CA PRO A 169 10.50 -18.04 16.02
C PRO A 169 10.37 -17.50 17.46
N LYS A 170 11.14 -16.44 17.81
CA LYS A 170 11.11 -15.83 19.16
C LYS A 170 9.77 -15.18 19.51
N THR A 171 8.98 -14.77 18.52
CA THR A 171 7.66 -14.17 18.73
C THR A 171 6.53 -15.19 18.69
N SER A 172 6.83 -16.43 18.28
CA SER A 172 5.86 -17.52 18.21
C SER A 172 5.10 -17.79 19.53
N PRO A 173 5.75 -17.83 20.71
CA PRO A 173 5.05 -18.12 21.96
C PRO A 173 4.26 -16.93 22.52
N LEU A 174 4.44 -15.71 21.98
CA LEU A 174 3.80 -14.52 22.52
C LEU A 174 2.28 -14.54 22.32
N LYS A 175 1.55 -14.12 23.36
CA LYS A 175 0.11 -13.82 23.27
C LYS A 175 -0.09 -12.38 22.79
N ASN A 176 -1.21 -12.08 22.14
CA ASN A 176 -1.53 -10.72 21.65
C ASN A 176 -0.47 -10.12 20.71
N LYS A 177 0.02 -10.96 19.80
CA LYS A 177 1.06 -10.63 18.81
C LYS A 177 0.85 -9.29 18.13
N LEU A 178 -0.39 -8.97 17.72
CA LEU A 178 -0.69 -7.70 17.06
C LEU A 178 -0.53 -6.47 17.97
N ASN A 179 -0.92 -6.56 19.25
CA ASN A 179 -0.77 -5.46 20.20
C ASN A 179 0.71 -5.23 20.52
N ILE A 180 1.47 -6.32 20.70
CA ILE A 180 2.92 -6.25 20.90
C ILE A 180 3.60 -5.68 19.66
N ALA A 181 3.26 -6.17 18.47
CA ALA A 181 3.79 -5.64 17.22
C ALA A 181 3.47 -4.15 17.06
N ALA A 182 2.26 -3.71 17.39
CA ALA A 182 1.86 -2.30 17.32
C ALA A 182 2.66 -1.44 18.30
N PHE A 183 2.89 -1.92 19.53
CA PHE A 183 3.71 -1.25 20.52
C PHE A 183 5.17 -1.10 20.05
N LEU A 184 5.80 -2.20 19.64
CA LEU A 184 7.18 -2.22 19.15
C LEU A 184 7.33 -1.37 17.89
N TRP A 185 6.36 -1.43 16.98
CA TRP A 185 6.31 -0.56 15.82
C TRP A 185 6.27 0.91 16.22
N GLY A 186 5.48 1.28 17.24
CA GLY A 186 5.49 2.65 17.77
C GLY A 186 6.89 3.12 18.16
N LYS A 187 7.67 2.26 18.84
CA LYS A 187 9.06 2.55 19.23
C LYS A 187 9.99 2.68 18.03
N VAL A 188 9.92 1.77 17.06
CA VAL A 188 10.77 1.77 15.86
C VAL A 188 10.42 2.90 14.90
N ARG A 189 9.12 3.20 14.77
CA ARG A 189 8.59 4.26 13.90
C ARG A 189 9.09 5.63 14.32
N ASP A 190 9.12 5.90 15.62
CA ASP A 190 9.43 7.22 16.17
C ASP A 190 10.96 7.46 16.32
N ARG A 191 11.77 6.40 16.24
CA ARG A 191 13.24 6.48 16.20
C ARG A 191 13.76 6.72 14.78
N ALA A 192 14.96 7.25 14.61
CA ALA A 192 15.65 7.24 13.30
C ALA A 192 16.21 5.84 13.00
N GLY A 193 16.31 5.46 11.71
CA GLY A 193 16.93 4.18 11.29
C GLY A 193 15.94 3.14 10.73
N SER A 194 16.39 1.89 10.64
CA SER A 194 15.66 0.78 9.97
C SER A 194 14.24 0.59 10.53
N LYS A 195 13.26 0.48 9.63
CA LYS A 195 11.84 0.24 9.97
C LYS A 195 11.45 -1.23 9.83
N LYS A 196 12.40 -2.13 10.08
CA LYS A 196 12.19 -3.58 10.06
C LYS A 196 12.11 -4.10 11.49
N PHE A 197 11.51 -5.27 11.65
CA PHE A 197 11.54 -5.94 12.94
C PHE A 197 12.96 -6.44 13.24
N ASP A 198 13.44 -6.14 14.44
CA ASP A 198 14.72 -6.62 14.96
C ASP A 198 14.43 -7.42 16.24
N PRO A 199 14.92 -8.66 16.38
CA PRO A 199 14.73 -9.47 17.58
C PRO A 199 15.23 -8.82 18.86
N SER A 200 16.23 -7.93 18.80
CA SER A 200 16.73 -7.18 19.96
C SER A 200 15.66 -6.30 20.61
N LEU A 201 14.62 -5.90 19.87
CA LEU A 201 13.47 -5.16 20.41
C LEU A 201 12.69 -5.96 21.45
N LEU A 202 12.69 -7.30 21.34
CA LEU A 202 12.04 -8.15 22.33
C LEU A 202 12.78 -8.13 23.67
N GLU A 203 14.11 -8.02 23.62
CA GLU A 203 14.97 -7.96 24.79
C GLU A 203 14.94 -6.54 25.40
N GLU A 204 15.02 -5.51 24.56
CA GLU A 204 14.96 -4.10 24.98
C GLU A 204 13.64 -3.76 25.71
N PHE A 205 12.50 -4.28 25.23
CA PHE A 205 11.18 -3.97 25.77
C PHE A 205 10.52 -5.15 26.49
N ALA A 206 11.32 -6.09 27.02
CA ALA A 206 10.81 -7.32 27.63
C ALA A 206 9.80 -7.06 28.76
N LYS A 207 10.04 -6.04 29.59
CA LYS A 207 9.17 -5.67 30.72
C LYS A 207 7.80 -5.19 30.25
N GLU A 208 7.76 -4.33 29.24
CA GLU A 208 6.52 -3.80 28.67
C GLU A 208 5.75 -4.87 27.90
N ILE A 209 6.46 -5.77 27.21
CA ILE A 209 5.84 -6.91 26.53
C ILE A 209 5.13 -7.80 27.55
N GLN A 210 5.77 -8.15 28.67
CA GLN A 210 5.14 -8.96 29.73
C GLN A 210 3.86 -8.29 30.29
N ILE A 211 3.87 -6.97 30.47
CA ILE A 211 2.68 -6.22 30.91
C ILE A 211 1.56 -6.31 29.86
N LEU A 212 1.90 -6.21 28.57
CA LEU A 212 0.93 -6.31 27.48
C LEU A 212 0.36 -7.73 27.33
N GLU A 213 1.16 -8.77 27.60
CA GLU A 213 0.68 -10.15 27.64
C GLU A 213 -0.28 -10.39 28.80
N ALA A 214 0.01 -9.82 29.99
CA ALA A 214 -0.83 -9.96 31.18
C ALA A 214 -2.19 -9.25 31.06
N LYS A 215 -2.24 -8.10 30.38
CA LYS A 215 -3.46 -7.28 30.25
C LYS A 215 -4.59 -7.91 29.45
N SER A 216 -4.30 -8.93 28.64
CA SER A 216 -5.32 -9.59 27.81
C SER A 216 -5.93 -10.86 28.44
N ASN A 217 -5.42 -11.29 29.60
CA ASN A 217 -6.05 -12.35 30.38
C ASN A 217 -7.19 -11.82 31.29
N LYS A 218 -7.63 -10.58 31.06
CA LYS A 218 -8.81 -9.95 31.67
C LYS A 218 -9.79 -9.61 30.56
#